data_AF-A0A7V9C769-F1
#
_entry.id   AF-A0A7V9C769-F1
#
_cell.length_a   1.000
_cell.length_b   1.000
_cell.length_c   1.000
_cell.angle_alpha   90.00
_cell.angle_beta   90.00
_cell.angle_gamma   90.00
#
_symmetry.space_group_name_H-M   'P 1'
#
loop_
_entity.id
_entity.type
_entity.pdbx_description
1 polymer ?
#
loop_
_entity_poly.entity_id
_entity_poly.type
_entity_poly.pdbx_seq_one_letter_code
_entity_poly.pdbx_strand_id
1 'polypeptide(L)' 'CAWTTGQFGISDVYLGVLARLGAGGVVEIVEPDLTADERAALVAAAGAVKEKVAEMDQLPA' A
#
# COMPACT_ATOMS: atom_id res chain seq x y z
N CYS A 1 -2.66 4.46 -6.96
CA CYS A 1 -2.60 3.83 -5.62
C CYS A 1 -3.74 2.85 -5.48
N ALA A 2 -3.56 1.77 -4.73
CA ALA A 2 -4.60 0.78 -4.44
C ALA A 2 -4.59 0.42 -2.95
N TRP A 3 -5.74 -0.04 -2.45
CA TRP A 3 -5.87 -0.52 -1.07
C TRP A 3 -5.26 -1.92 -0.96
N THR A 4 -4.26 -2.07 -0.10
CA THR A 4 -3.58 -3.36 0.09
C THR A 4 -4.30 -4.22 1.13
N THR A 5 -4.38 -5.52 0.87
CA THR A 5 -5.08 -6.49 1.71
C THR A 5 -4.21 -7.72 2.03
N GLY A 6 -2.89 -7.58 1.93
CA GLY A 6 -1.91 -8.65 2.18
C GLY A 6 -0.78 -8.72 1.16
N GLN A 7 -0.85 -8.01 0.03
CA GLN A 7 0.19 -8.01 -1.01
C GLN A 7 1.51 -7.48 -0.45
N PHE A 8 2.61 -8.13 -0.81
CA PHE A 8 3.95 -7.91 -0.27
C PHE A 8 4.07 -8.10 1.25
N GLY A 9 3.04 -8.67 1.91
CA GLY A 9 2.91 -8.74 3.37
C GLY A 9 2.40 -7.44 3.99
N ILE A 10 1.77 -6.57 3.20
CA ILE A 10 1.27 -5.25 3.61
C ILE A 10 -0.26 -5.24 3.46
N SER A 11 -0.95 -4.78 4.51
CA SER A 11 -2.42 -4.68 4.56
C SER A 11 -2.84 -3.32 5.11
N ASP A 12 -4.09 -2.92 4.87
CA ASP A 12 -4.75 -1.79 5.54
C ASP A 12 -4.09 -0.44 5.27
N VAL A 13 -3.64 -0.20 4.03
CA VAL A 13 -3.08 1.08 3.63
C VAL A 13 -3.26 1.30 2.12
N TYR A 14 -3.52 2.55 1.73
CA TYR A 14 -3.43 2.95 0.32
C TYR A 14 -1.97 3.18 -0.06
N LEU A 15 -1.44 2.36 -0.95
CA LEU A 15 -0.03 2.40 -1.37
C LEU A 15 0.11 2.53 -2.89
N GLY A 16 1.23 3.11 -3.31
CA GLY A 16 1.66 3.09 -4.71
C GLY A 16 2.13 1.69 -5.09
N VAL A 17 1.24 0.91 -5.71
CA VAL A 17 1.50 -0.46 -6.19
C VAL A 17 1.02 -0.62 -7.62
N LEU A 18 1.57 -1.62 -8.33
CA LEU A 18 1.08 -2.00 -9.65
C LEU A 18 -0.29 -2.67 -9.49
N ALA A 19 -1.30 -2.09 -10.12
CA ALA A 19 -2.67 -2.59 -10.06
C ALA A 19 -3.23 -2.77 -11.47
N ARG A 20 -3.90 -3.89 -11.71
CA ARG A 20 -4.69 -4.08 -12.94
C ARG A 20 -6.05 -3.42 -12.75
N LEU A 21 -6.44 -2.65 -13.76
CA LEU A 21 -7.74 -2.00 -13.80
C LEU A 21 -8.68 -2.74 -14.76
N GLY A 22 -9.96 -2.78 -14.40
CA GLY A 22 -11.06 -3.25 -15.22
C GLY A 22 -12.27 -2.33 -15.07
N ALA A 23 -13.40 -2.71 -15.67
CA ALA A 23 -14.61 -1.89 -15.65
C ALA A 23 -15.14 -1.59 -14.23
N GLY A 24 -14.82 -2.43 -13.24
CA GLY A 24 -15.17 -2.26 -11.84
C GLY A 24 -14.12 -1.54 -10.99
N GLY A 25 -13.06 -0.99 -11.58
CA GLY A 25 -11.95 -0.36 -10.84
C GLY A 25 -10.74 -1.30 -10.69
N VAL A 26 -10.13 -1.32 -9.51
CA VAL A 26 -8.97 -2.18 -9.22
C VAL A 26 -9.41 -3.63 -9.16
N VAL A 27 -8.91 -4.45 -10.08
CA VAL A 27 -9.22 -5.88 -10.19
C VAL A 27 -8.22 -6.73 -9.42
N GLU A 28 -6.94 -6.38 -9.50
CA GLU A 28 -5.86 -7.06 -8.78
C GLU A 28 -4.70 -6.09 -8.51
N ILE A 29 -3.92 -6.40 -7.47
CA ILE A 29 -2.60 -5.83 -7.23
C ILE A 29 -1.59 -6.88 -7.68
N VAL A 30 -0.65 -6.49 -8.54
CA VAL A 30 0.36 -7.37 -9.11
C VAL A 30 1.60 -7.38 -8.21
N GLU A 31 2.10 -8.57 -7.91
CA GLU A 31 3.28 -8.80 -7.05
C GLU A 31 4.45 -9.34 -7.91
N PRO A 32 5.17 -8.48 -8.65
CA PRO A 32 6.39 -8.91 -9.33
C PRO A 32 7.46 -9.25 -8.30
N ASP A 33 8.46 -10.02 -8.73
CA ASP A 33 9.65 -10.26 -7.93
C ASP A 33 10.38 -8.94 -7.68
N LEU A 34 10.39 -8.51 -6.42
CA LEU A 34 11.16 -7.38 -5.95
C LEU A 34 12.47 -7.88 -5.37
N THR A 35 13.53 -7.09 -5.53
CA THR A 35 14.76 -7.28 -4.77
C THR A 35 14.49 -7.06 -3.26
N ALA A 36 15.41 -7.55 -2.42
CA ALA A 36 15.29 -7.37 -0.97
C ALA A 36 15.21 -5.89 -0.57
N ASP A 37 15.98 -5.03 -1.24
CA ASP A 37 16.02 -3.59 -0.97
C ASP A 37 14.73 -2.89 -1.40
N GLU A 38 14.20 -3.21 -2.59
CA GLU A 38 12.91 -2.69 -3.06
C GLU A 38 11.76 -3.12 -2.15
N ARG A 39 11.76 -4.37 -1.71
CA ARG A 39 10.76 -4.87 -0.76
C ARG A 39 10.87 -4.15 0.58
N ALA A 40 12.07 -3.94 1.10
CA ALA A 40 12.29 -3.20 2.33
C ALA A 40 11.81 -1.74 2.21
N ALA A 41 12.11 -1.08 1.09
CA ALA A 41 11.66 0.28 0.81
C ALA A 41 10.13 0.37 0.71
N LEU A 42 9.47 -0.62 0.10
CA LEU A 42 8.02 -0.67 -0.02
C LEU A 42 7.34 -0.82 1.36
N VAL A 43 7.87 -1.70 2.21
CA VAL A 43 7.38 -1.89 3.59
C VAL A 43 7.59 -0.62 4.42
N ALA A 44 8.74 0.04 4.29
CA ALA A 44 9.02 1.30 4.96
C ALA A 44 8.05 2.41 4.52
N ALA A 45 7.77 2.52 3.22
CA ALA A 45 6.80 3.48 2.69
C ALA A 45 5.38 3.22 3.23
N ALA A 46 4.96 1.95 3.30
CA ALA A 46 3.68 1.59 3.90
C ALA A 46 3.59 1.98 5.39
N GLY A 47 4.68 1.79 6.15
CA GLY A 47 4.77 2.21 7.54
C GLY A 47 4.60 3.73 7.71
N ALA A 48 5.32 4.52 6.91
CA ALA A 48 5.25 5.98 6.95
C ALA A 48 3.83 6.51 6.61
N VAL A 49 3.15 5.91 5.64
CA VAL A 49 1.77 6.29 5.30
C VAL A 49 0.82 5.96 6.45
N LYS A 50 0.95 4.78 7.06
CA LYS A 50 0.12 4.39 8.22
C LYS A 50 0.31 5.32 9.41
N GLU A 51 1.56 5.70 9.70
CA GLU A 51 1.87 6.68 10.75
C GLU A 51 1.17 8.01 10.48
N LYS A 52 1.23 8.51 9.24
CA LYS A 52 0.56 9.77 8.86
C LYS A 52 -0.96 9.70 8.95
N VAL A 53 -1.56 8.57 8.59
CA VAL A 53 -3.00 8.35 8.77
C VAL A 53 -3.35 8.35 10.27
N ALA A 54 -2.57 7.66 11.09
CA ALA A 54 -2.80 7.63 12.54
C ALA A 54 -2.62 9.00 13.21
N GLU A 55 -1.67 9.82 12.75
CA GLU A 55 -1.53 11.22 13.18
C GLU A 55 -2.78 12.03 12.82
N MET A 56 -3.30 11.85 11.61
CA MET A 56 -4.48 12.55 11.12
C MET A 56 -5.75 12.18 11.90
N ASP A 57 -5.90 10.92 12.30
CA ASP A 57 -7.04 10.44 13.09
C ASP A 57 -7.10 11.06 14.50
N GLN A 58 -6.00 11.65 14.98
CA GLN A 58 -5.94 12.34 16.28
C GLN A 58 -6.28 13.84 16.18
N LEU A 59 -6.45 14.38 14.96
CA LEU A 59 -6.80 15.78 14.78
C LEU A 59 -8.29 16.01 15.08
N PRO A 60 -8.63 17.12 15.77
CA PRO A 60 -10.03 17.49 15.99
C PRO A 60 -10.71 17.82 14.65
N ALA A 61 -11.97 17.39 14.51
CA ALA A 61 -12.82 17.60 13.34
C ALA A 61 -13.25 19.06 13.14
#